data_AF-A0A8B7Z8Z2-F1
#
_entry.id   AF-A0A8B7Z8Z2-F1
#
_cell.length_a   1.000
_cell.length_b   1.000
_cell.length_c   1.000
_cell.angle_alpha   90.00
_cell.angle_beta   90.00
_cell.angle_gamma   90.00
#
_symmetry.space_group_name_H-M   'P 1'
#
loop_
_entity.id
_entity.type
_entity.pdbx_description
1 polymer ?
#
loop_
_entity_poly.entity_id
_entity_poly.type
_entity_poly.pdbx_seq_one_letter_code
_entity_poly.pdbx_strand_id
1 'polypeptide(L)'
;MAAQDPRIRNIKIKTGVLKRLVKEKAMYEKEVADQMTKVEQMKAGNQDEYNIKKQQEVLEESKMMIPDCTRRIKSAFSELKNLLETTEELQEEEDYKKASALVDEVSPNISM
;
A
#
# COMPACT_ATOMS: atom_id res chain seq x y z
N MET A 1 -15.01 -33.35 9.60
CA MET A 1 -14.37 -32.26 8.84
C MET A 1 -13.01 -32.03 9.45
N ALA A 2 -11.92 -32.23 8.71
CA ALA A 2 -10.61 -31.83 9.20
C ALA A 2 -10.63 -30.32 9.44
N ALA A 3 -10.23 -29.88 10.64
CA ALA A 3 -10.07 -28.47 10.91
C ALA A 3 -8.96 -27.94 9.98
N GLN A 4 -9.24 -26.82 9.29
CA GLN A 4 -8.24 -26.15 8.47
C GLN A 4 -7.03 -25.78 9.34
N ASP A 5 -5.82 -26.00 8.83
CA ASP A 5 -4.58 -25.66 9.54
C ASP A 5 -4.65 -24.20 10.03
N PRO A 6 -4.48 -23.93 11.33
CA PRO A 6 -4.61 -22.57 11.88
C PRO A 6 -3.66 -21.56 11.23
N ARG A 7 -2.56 -22.01 10.63
CA ARG A 7 -1.60 -21.18 9.92
C ARG A 7 -2.18 -20.65 8.60
N ILE A 8 -3.01 -21.43 7.91
CA ILE A 8 -3.74 -20.98 6.71
C ILE A 8 -4.65 -19.80 7.02
N ARG A 9 -5.36 -19.85 8.16
CA ARG A 9 -6.16 -18.71 8.62
C ARG A 9 -5.28 -17.48 8.86
N ASN A 10 -4.09 -17.65 9.44
CA ASN A 10 -3.16 -16.55 9.67
C ASN A 10 -2.63 -15.95 8.36
N ILE A 11 -2.24 -16.79 7.39
CA ILE A 11 -1.84 -16.38 6.04
C ILE A 11 -2.93 -15.52 5.39
N LYS A 12 -4.18 -15.99 5.42
CA LYS A 12 -5.32 -15.25 4.87
C LYS A 12 -5.52 -13.89 5.53
N ILE A 13 -5.40 -13.81 6.85
CA ILE A 13 -5.53 -12.56 7.60
C ILE A 13 -4.43 -11.58 7.20
N LYS A 14 -3.17 -12.01 7.23
CA LYS A 14 -2.01 -11.15 6.91
C LYS A 14 -2.00 -10.72 5.44
N THR A 15 -2.42 -11.59 4.52
CA THR A 15 -2.67 -11.25 3.11
C THR A 15 -3.70 -10.14 2.98
N GLY A 16 -4.82 -10.24 3.72
CA GLY A 16 -5.85 -9.21 3.75
C GLY A 16 -5.36 -7.87 4.31
N VAL A 17 -4.49 -7.89 5.33
CA VAL A 17 -3.86 -6.68 5.87
C VAL A 17 -2.98 -6.00 4.83
N LEU A 18 -2.04 -6.73 4.23
CA LEU A 18 -1.14 -6.19 3.21
C LEU A 18 -1.93 -5.60 2.03
N LYS A 19 -2.93 -6.35 1.52
CA LYS A 19 -3.76 -5.92 0.40
C LYS A 19 -4.52 -4.61 0.68
N ARG A 20 -5.03 -4.42 1.91
CA ARG A 20 -5.71 -3.17 2.29
C ARG A 20 -4.74 -2.00 2.35
N LEU A 21 -3.57 -2.20 2.96
CA LEU A 21 -2.56 -1.15 3.08
C LEU A 21 -2.04 -0.69 1.71
N VAL A 22 -1.82 -1.62 0.77
CA VAL A 22 -1.41 -1.28 -0.60
C VAL A 22 -2.47 -0.44 -1.31
N LYS A 23 -3.76 -0.78 -1.16
CA LYS A 23 -4.86 0.03 -1.71
C LYS A 23 -4.98 1.41 -1.06
N GLU A 24 -4.76 1.49 0.26
CA GLU A 24 -4.75 2.74 1.01
C GLU A 24 -3.65 3.68 0.51
N LYS A 25 -2.42 3.16 0.33
CA LYS A 25 -1.32 3.94 -0.27
C LYS A 25 -1.67 4.40 -1.69
N ALA A 26 -2.22 3.53 -2.54
CA ALA A 26 -2.60 3.90 -3.91
C ALA A 26 -3.67 5.01 -3.94
N MET A 27 -4.59 5.03 -2.98
CA MET A 27 -5.56 6.13 -2.83
C MET A 27 -4.87 7.46 -2.51
N TYR A 28 -3.94 7.46 -1.54
CA TYR A 28 -3.21 8.68 -1.19
C TYR A 28 -2.27 9.17 -2.30
N GLU A 29 -1.63 8.25 -3.03
CA GLU A 29 -0.81 8.60 -4.19
C GLU A 29 -1.66 9.24 -5.30
N LYS A 30 -2.86 8.72 -5.54
CA LYS A 30 -3.80 9.34 -6.47
C LYS A 30 -4.21 10.74 -6.02
N GLU A 31 -4.51 10.91 -4.74
CA GLU A 31 -4.87 12.23 -4.19
C GLU A 31 -3.72 13.23 -4.38
N VAL A 32 -2.48 12.83 -4.10
CA VAL A 32 -1.29 13.66 -4.35
C VAL A 32 -1.18 14.03 -5.83
N ALA A 33 -1.36 13.08 -6.75
CA ALA A 33 -1.33 13.36 -8.19
C ALA A 33 -2.43 14.34 -8.63
N ASP A 34 -3.65 14.21 -8.08
CA ASP A 34 -4.77 15.10 -8.35
C ASP A 34 -4.48 16.52 -7.83
N GLN A 35 -3.95 16.66 -6.60
CA GLN A 35 -3.55 17.96 -6.04
C GLN A 35 -2.36 18.58 -6.79
N MET A 36 -1.39 17.78 -7.24
CA MET A 36 -0.27 18.25 -8.07
C MET A 36 -0.78 18.82 -9.39
N THR A 37 -1.64 18.07 -10.09
CA THR A 37 -2.27 18.49 -11.35
C THR A 37 -3.02 19.81 -11.16
N LYS A 38 -3.75 19.93 -10.04
CA LYS A 38 -4.45 21.17 -9.71
C LYS A 38 -3.48 22.33 -9.54
N VAL A 39 -2.41 22.20 -8.75
CA VAL A 39 -1.38 23.25 -8.59
C VAL A 39 -0.80 23.67 -9.94
N GLU A 40 -0.50 22.72 -10.83
CA GLU A 40 0.04 23.00 -12.16
C GLU A 40 -0.94 23.78 -13.04
N GLN A 41 -2.22 23.41 -13.03
CA GLN A 41 -3.27 24.14 -13.73
C GLN A 41 -3.45 25.56 -13.20
N MET A 42 -3.40 25.76 -11.87
CA MET A 42 -3.49 27.09 -11.26
C MET A 42 -2.32 27.99 -11.69
N LYS A 43 -1.10 27.42 -11.76
CA LYS A 43 0.10 28.12 -12.24
C LYS A 43 -0.01 28.46 -13.73
N ALA A 44 -0.41 27.51 -14.57
CA ALA A 44 -0.59 27.72 -16.01
C ALA A 44 -1.68 28.76 -16.32
N GLY A 45 -2.72 28.83 -15.48
CA GLY A 45 -3.78 29.82 -15.56
C GLY A 45 -3.41 31.21 -15.02
N ASN A 46 -2.16 31.43 -14.57
CA ASN A 46 -1.72 32.66 -13.89
C ASN A 46 -2.67 33.10 -12.77
N GLN A 47 -3.17 32.14 -11.98
CA GLN A 47 -3.96 32.48 -10.80
C GLN A 47 -3.13 33.22 -9.77
N ASP A 48 -3.81 33.93 -8.88
CA ASP A 48 -3.20 34.68 -7.81
C ASP A 48 -2.26 33.81 -6.94
N GLU A 49 -1.10 34.36 -6.60
CA GLU A 49 -0.03 33.65 -5.89
C GLU A 49 -0.47 33.15 -4.51
N TYR A 50 -1.33 33.88 -3.81
CA TYR A 50 -1.86 33.45 -2.51
C TYR A 50 -2.68 32.17 -2.65
N ASN A 51 -3.51 32.09 -3.69
CA ASN A 51 -4.32 30.90 -3.96
C ASN A 51 -3.44 29.70 -4.37
N ILE A 52 -2.40 29.92 -5.18
CA ILE A 52 -1.45 28.86 -5.54
C ILE A 52 -0.72 28.35 -4.30
N LYS A 53 -0.24 29.25 -3.43
CA LYS A 53 0.42 28.88 -2.18
C LYS A 53 -0.51 28.07 -1.27
N LYS A 54 -1.78 28.48 -1.16
CA LYS A 54 -2.75 27.75 -0.35
C LYS A 54 -3.01 26.34 -0.89
N GLN A 55 -3.05 26.18 -2.21
CA GLN A 55 -3.21 24.87 -2.83
C GLN A 55 -1.96 24.00 -2.69
N GLN A 56 -0.76 24.59 -2.62
CA GLN A 56 0.46 23.86 -2.28
C GLN A 56 0.46 23.34 -0.84
N GLU A 57 -0.08 24.09 0.13
CA GLU A 57 -0.26 23.60 1.50
C GLU A 57 -1.14 22.34 1.53
N VAL A 58 -2.26 22.34 0.79
CA VAL A 58 -3.13 21.15 0.64
C VAL A 58 -2.38 19.97 0.02
N LEU A 59 -1.56 20.21 -1.00
CA LEU A 59 -0.74 19.17 -1.60
C LEU A 59 0.25 18.56 -0.59
N GLU A 60 0.91 19.39 0.22
CA GLU A 60 1.82 18.90 1.26
C GLU A 60 1.07 18.10 2.34
N GLU A 61 -0.13 18.53 2.73
CA GLU A 61 -1.00 17.76 3.64
C GLU A 61 -1.32 16.36 3.10
N SER A 62 -1.70 16.24 1.81
CA SER A 62 -1.94 14.92 1.19
C SER A 62 -0.67 14.06 1.16
N LYS A 63 0.51 14.65 0.91
CA LYS A 63 1.79 13.92 0.91
C LYS A 63 2.16 13.37 2.28
N MET A 64 1.80 14.06 3.37
CA MET A 64 2.11 13.62 4.74
C MET A 64 1.49 12.25 5.11
N MET A 65 0.50 11.77 4.36
CA MET A 65 -0.15 10.47 4.59
C MET A 65 0.65 9.27 4.06
N ILE A 66 1.48 9.47 3.04
CA ILE A 66 2.19 8.39 2.33
C ILE A 66 3.28 7.71 3.17
N PRO A 67 4.08 8.43 3.99
CA PRO A 67 5.17 7.81 4.76
C PRO A 67 4.69 6.74 5.75
N ASP A 68 3.62 7.01 6.51
CA ASP A 68 3.11 6.04 7.48
C ASP A 68 2.54 4.80 6.79
N CYS A 69 1.78 4.99 5.70
CA CYS A 69 1.27 3.88 4.90
C CYS A 69 2.41 3.02 4.37
N THR A 70 3.46 3.64 3.85
CA THR A 70 4.64 2.93 3.34
C THR A 70 5.31 2.13 4.45
N ARG A 71 5.51 2.70 5.64
CA ARG A 71 6.07 1.99 6.80
C ARG A 71 5.23 0.79 7.20
N ARG A 72 3.90 0.94 7.27
CA ARG A 72 2.97 -0.15 7.61
C ARG A 72 2.96 -1.25 6.56
N ILE A 73 3.04 -0.89 5.27
CA ILE A 73 3.18 -1.84 4.16
C ILE A 73 4.47 -2.64 4.30
N LYS A 74 5.62 -1.98 4.55
CA LYS A 74 6.91 -2.67 4.73
C LYS A 74 6.86 -3.68 5.89
N SER A 75 6.23 -3.31 7.02
CA SER A 75 6.03 -4.24 8.15
C SER A 75 5.14 -5.42 7.77
N ALA A 76 3.97 -5.17 7.20
CA ALA A 76 3.01 -6.22 6.85
C ALA A 76 3.56 -7.17 5.78
N PHE A 77 4.34 -6.64 4.83
CA PHE A 77 5.03 -7.42 3.82
C PHE A 77 6.07 -8.35 4.43
N SER A 78 6.97 -7.82 5.27
CA SER A 78 7.98 -8.63 5.94
C SER A 78 7.34 -9.72 6.81
N GLU A 79 6.28 -9.39 7.55
CA GLU A 79 5.55 -10.38 8.35
C GLU A 79 4.90 -11.48 7.49
N LEU A 80 4.28 -11.12 6.36
CA LEU A 80 3.66 -12.10 5.47
C LEU A 80 4.73 -12.96 4.79
N LYS A 81 5.81 -12.35 4.29
CA LYS A 81 6.92 -13.04 3.66
C LYS A 81 7.57 -14.06 4.60
N ASN A 82 7.92 -13.64 5.82
CA ASN A 82 8.47 -14.55 6.83
C ASN A 82 7.49 -15.68 7.19
N LEU A 83 6.18 -15.40 7.21
CA LEU A 83 5.18 -16.45 7.46
C LEU A 83 5.15 -17.47 6.33
N LEU A 84 5.26 -17.05 5.07
CA LEU A 84 5.32 -17.96 3.93
C LEU A 84 6.59 -18.82 3.97
N GLU A 85 7.76 -18.21 4.18
CA GLU A 85 9.06 -18.91 4.29
C GLU A 85 9.08 -19.94 5.44
N THR A 86 8.37 -19.69 6.54
CA THR A 86 8.29 -20.62 7.68
C THR A 86 7.17 -21.65 7.56
N THR A 87 6.39 -21.60 6.48
CA THR A 87 5.26 -22.52 6.23
C THR A 87 5.24 -23.05 4.80
N GLU A 88 6.42 -23.22 4.18
CA GLU A 88 6.56 -23.72 2.81
C GLU A 88 5.89 -25.08 2.56
N GLU A 89 5.69 -25.89 3.60
CA GLU A 89 4.94 -27.15 3.50
C GLU A 89 3.46 -26.94 3.14
N LEU A 90 2.94 -25.71 3.27
CA LEU A 90 1.58 -25.30 2.92
C LEU A 90 1.50 -24.68 1.51
N GLN A 91 2.56 -24.72 0.71
CA GLN A 91 2.61 -24.03 -0.59
C GLN A 91 1.53 -24.44 -1.59
N GLU A 92 0.97 -25.65 -1.44
CA GLU A 92 -0.09 -26.14 -2.32
C GLU A 92 -1.48 -25.56 -1.98
N GLU A 93 -1.63 -24.99 -0.79
CA GLU A 93 -2.88 -24.40 -0.31
C GLU A 93 -3.21 -23.11 -1.06
N GLU A 94 -4.49 -22.93 -1.40
CA GLU A 94 -4.95 -21.82 -2.23
C GLU A 94 -4.64 -20.45 -1.59
N ASP A 95 -4.82 -20.33 -0.28
CA ASP A 95 -4.53 -19.09 0.46
C ASP A 95 -3.02 -18.79 0.52
N TYR A 96 -2.15 -19.81 0.52
CA TYR A 96 -0.70 -19.62 0.41
C TYR A 96 -0.35 -19.09 -0.97
N LYS A 97 -0.85 -19.71 -2.05
CA LYS A 97 -0.60 -19.27 -3.43
C LYS A 97 -1.02 -17.82 -3.66
N LYS A 98 -2.18 -17.42 -3.12
CA LYS A 98 -2.66 -16.03 -3.17
C LYS A 98 -1.75 -15.07 -2.40
N ALA A 99 -1.27 -15.48 -1.24
CA ALA A 99 -0.35 -14.69 -0.43
C ALA A 99 1.00 -14.49 -1.15
N SER A 100 1.56 -15.56 -1.72
CA SER A 100 2.80 -15.51 -2.50
C SER A 100 2.67 -14.57 -3.69
N ALA A 101 1.61 -14.71 -4.48
CA ALA A 101 1.37 -13.83 -5.62
C ALA A 101 1.27 -12.34 -5.22
N LEU A 102 0.64 -12.03 -4.08
CA LEU A 102 0.57 -10.66 -3.56
C LEU A 102 1.95 -10.14 -3.12
N VAL A 103 2.77 -10.98 -2.48
CA VAL A 103 4.14 -10.63 -2.10
C VAL A 103 4.96 -10.32 -3.36
N ASP A 104 4.87 -11.14 -4.40
CA ASP A 104 5.59 -10.92 -5.66
C ASP A 104 5.13 -9.63 -6.37
N GLU A 105 3.82 -9.36 -6.40
CA GLU A 105 3.23 -8.13 -6.97
C GLU A 105 3.73 -6.88 -6.25
N VAL A 106 3.86 -6.93 -4.92
CA VAL A 106 4.16 -5.76 -4.07
C VAL A 106 5.67 -5.56 -3.91
N SER A 107 6.49 -6.60 -4.04
CA SER A 107 7.94 -6.56 -3.81
C SER A 107 8.66 -5.40 -4.53
N PRO A 108 8.40 -5.11 -5.83
CA PRO A 108 9.06 -4.00 -6.53
C PRO A 108 8.82 -2.64 -5.88
N ASN A 109 7.65 -2.45 -5.26
CA ASN A 109 7.23 -1.18 -4.67
C ASN A 109 7.71 -0.99 -3.22
N ILE A 110 8.32 -2.02 -2.62
CA ILE A 110 8.80 -2.02 -1.23
C ILE A 110 10.32 -1.85 -1.14
N SER A 111 11.06 -2.30 -2.15
CA SER A 111 12.53 -2.18 -2.23
C SER A 111 13.01 -0.77 -2.65
N MET A 112 12.10 0.14 -2.99
CA MET A 112 12.37 1.58 -3.15
C MET A 112 12.13 2.34 -1.84
#